data_AF-A0A970QBA3-F1
#
_entry.id   AF-A0A970QBA3-F1
#
_cell.length_a   1.000
_cell.length_b   1.000
_cell.length_c   1.000
_cell.angle_alpha   90.00
_cell.angle_beta   90.00
_cell.angle_gamma   90.00
#
_symmetry.space_group_name_H-M   'P 1'
#
loop_
_entity.id
_entity.type
_entity.pdbx_description
1 polymer ?
#
loop_
_entity_poly.entity_id
_entity_poly.type
_entity_poly.pdbx_seq_one_letter_code
_entity_poly.pdbx_strand_id
1 'polypeptide(L)'
;MKTKSKFGPWAGLFLVAGFLLYGGCTFVPFDYSDAGCVTLEGIPLSDQIGLRFRDVESNFEGTVVRRSFDSNQWTLEGKFSFPTQGYTVGEPSIIVRESWPEQVLITITFWSPKVISWVSSCNSDMPVTASFNAAPNAQITLSICNRPEPRCGCGSL
;
A
#
# COMPACT_ATOMS: atom_id res chain seq x y z
N MET A 1 -30.73 35.59 -63.06
CA MET A 1 -30.60 36.88 -62.34
C MET A 1 -30.84 36.61 -60.86
N LYS A 2 -29.87 36.94 -59.99
CA LYS A 2 -29.93 37.25 -58.53
C LYS A 2 -31.18 36.76 -57.73
N THR A 3 -31.13 36.15 -56.54
CA THR A 3 -30.14 36.13 -55.44
C THR A 3 -30.71 35.36 -54.23
N LYS A 4 -29.77 34.81 -53.43
CA LYS A 4 -29.75 34.72 -51.94
C LYS A 4 -30.53 33.62 -51.21
N SER A 5 -29.77 32.56 -50.92
CA SER A 5 -29.77 31.79 -49.67
C SER A 5 -29.89 32.70 -48.43
N LYS A 6 -30.79 32.33 -47.50
CA LYS A 6 -30.83 32.80 -46.12
C LYS A 6 -30.66 31.58 -45.20
N PHE A 7 -29.43 31.28 -44.84
CA PHE A 7 -29.11 30.46 -43.66
C PHE A 7 -29.18 31.38 -42.44
N GLY A 8 -30.22 31.22 -41.62
CA GLY A 8 -30.31 31.85 -40.30
C GLY A 8 -29.49 31.04 -39.30
N PRO A 9 -28.58 31.66 -38.54
CA PRO A 9 -27.83 30.98 -37.50
C PRO A 9 -28.63 31.03 -36.19
N TRP A 10 -28.36 30.11 -35.27
CA TRP A 10 -28.91 30.04 -33.90
C TRP A 10 -30.25 29.30 -33.73
N ALA A 11 -30.17 27.99 -33.48
CA ALA A 11 -30.97 27.28 -32.48
C ALA A 11 -30.53 25.81 -32.46
N GLY A 12 -30.26 25.27 -31.27
CA GLY A 12 -30.10 23.82 -31.09
C GLY A 12 -28.75 23.36 -30.54
N LEU A 13 -27.96 24.26 -29.94
CA LEU A 13 -26.81 23.93 -29.11
C LEU A 13 -27.31 23.55 -27.70
N PHE A 14 -28.14 22.50 -27.57
CA PHE A 14 -28.72 22.07 -26.29
C PHE A 14 -29.12 20.59 -26.30
N LEU A 15 -28.16 19.67 -26.49
CA LEU A 15 -28.39 18.24 -26.17
C LEU A 15 -27.08 17.50 -25.82
N VAL A 16 -26.19 18.13 -25.02
CA VAL A 16 -25.04 17.44 -24.40
C VAL A 16 -24.90 17.80 -22.91
N ALA A 17 -26.00 18.12 -22.24
CA ALA A 17 -26.02 18.43 -20.80
C ALA A 17 -26.80 17.38 -19.98
N GLY A 18 -26.75 16.11 -20.40
CA GLY A 18 -27.50 15.01 -19.78
C GLY A 18 -26.66 13.93 -19.10
N PHE A 19 -25.33 14.09 -18.99
CA PHE A 19 -24.42 13.04 -18.51
C PHE A 19 -23.34 13.53 -17.53
N LEU A 20 -23.59 14.62 -16.80
CA LEU A 20 -22.70 15.11 -15.73
C LEU A 20 -23.34 15.04 -14.33
N LEU A 21 -24.22 14.07 -14.11
CA LEU A 21 -24.79 13.74 -12.80
C LEU A 21 -24.52 12.29 -12.39
N TYR A 22 -23.46 11.68 -12.92
CA TYR A 22 -22.83 10.57 -12.22
C TYR A 22 -21.86 11.19 -11.21
N GLY A 23 -22.19 11.07 -9.92
CA GLY A 23 -21.37 11.51 -8.79
C GLY A 23 -20.00 10.86 -8.85
N GLY A 24 -19.10 11.48 -9.61
CA GLY A 24 -17.72 11.06 -9.76
C GLY A 24 -17.03 11.25 -8.43
N CYS A 25 -16.69 10.15 -7.78
CA CYS A 25 -15.55 10.15 -6.89
C CYS A 25 -14.37 10.68 -7.70
N THR A 26 -13.97 11.93 -7.47
CA THR A 26 -12.71 12.44 -7.99
C THR A 26 -11.63 11.68 -7.25
N PHE A 27 -11.14 10.61 -7.90
CA PHE A 27 -9.91 9.97 -7.48
C PHE A 27 -8.83 11.03 -7.59
N VAL A 28 -8.41 11.58 -6.45
CA VAL A 28 -7.22 12.42 -6.39
C VAL A 28 -6.05 11.45 -6.27
N PRO A 29 -5.25 11.22 -7.33
CA PRO A 29 -4.03 10.44 -7.19
C PRO A 29 -3.08 11.25 -6.32
N PHE A 30 -3.03 10.93 -5.03
CA PHE A 30 -1.91 11.34 -4.20
C PHE A 30 -0.77 10.38 -4.49
N ASP A 31 0.32 10.91 -5.05
CA ASP A 31 1.56 10.19 -5.18
C ASP A 31 2.18 10.04 -3.80
N TYR A 32 1.98 8.87 -3.21
CA TYR A 32 2.55 8.53 -1.92
C TYR A 32 3.87 7.78 -2.06
N SER A 33 4.57 7.80 -3.20
CA SER A 33 5.70 6.88 -3.49
C SER A 33 6.56 6.53 -2.26
N ASP A 34 6.90 7.54 -1.42
CA ASP A 34 7.64 7.34 -0.16
C ASP A 34 7.03 8.01 1.09
N ALA A 35 5.90 8.71 0.97
CA ALA A 35 5.29 9.40 2.11
C ALA A 35 4.68 8.39 3.10
N GLY A 36 5.20 8.37 4.33
CA GLY A 36 4.74 7.47 5.39
C GLY A 36 5.41 6.09 5.41
N CYS A 37 6.50 5.90 4.67
CA CYS A 37 7.29 4.67 4.70
C CYS A 37 8.50 4.78 5.63
N VAL A 38 8.76 3.72 6.40
CA VAL A 38 9.94 3.57 7.26
C VAL A 38 10.65 2.28 6.89
N THR A 39 11.96 2.36 6.66
CA THR A 39 12.81 1.20 6.42
C THR A 39 13.35 0.68 7.75
N LEU A 40 13.20 -0.61 7.97
CA LEU A 40 13.63 -1.29 9.19
C LEU A 40 15.00 -1.93 9.01
N GLU A 41 15.83 -1.80 10.04
CA GLU A 41 17.10 -2.51 10.13
C GLU A 41 16.85 -3.96 10.58
N GLY A 42 17.42 -4.91 9.85
CA GLY A 42 17.33 -6.33 10.18
C GLY A 42 18.36 -6.71 11.23
N ILE A 43 17.89 -7.29 12.35
CA ILE A 43 18.74 -7.80 13.42
C ILE A 43 18.93 -9.30 13.22
N PRO A 44 20.16 -9.83 13.13
CA PRO A 44 20.38 -11.27 12.92
C PRO A 44 19.81 -12.12 14.06
N LEU A 45 19.17 -13.24 13.70
CA LEU A 45 18.69 -14.23 14.65
C LEU A 45 19.83 -15.15 15.11
N SER A 46 19.85 -15.51 16.39
CA SER A 46 20.88 -16.39 16.99
C SER A 46 20.59 -17.88 16.81
N ASP A 47 19.31 -18.23 16.68
CA ASP A 47 18.76 -19.59 16.68
C ASP A 47 18.34 -20.07 15.28
N GLN A 48 18.24 -19.16 14.32
CA GLN A 48 17.76 -19.44 12.96
C GLN A 48 18.54 -18.62 11.93
N ILE A 49 18.49 -19.05 10.66
CA ILE A 49 19.08 -18.31 9.55
C ILE A 49 18.06 -17.26 9.11
N GLY A 50 18.23 -16.02 9.57
CA GLY A 50 17.28 -14.97 9.26
C GLY A 50 17.54 -13.66 9.99
N LEU A 51 16.60 -12.74 9.79
CA LEU A 51 16.59 -11.40 10.36
C LEU A 51 15.29 -11.19 11.13
N ARG A 52 15.38 -10.49 12.26
CA ARG A 52 14.25 -9.93 12.99
C ARG A 52 14.11 -8.45 12.65
N PHE A 53 12.88 -8.01 12.46
CA PHE A 53 12.51 -6.63 12.21
C PHE A 53 11.53 -6.18 13.29
N ARG A 54 11.73 -4.97 13.81
CA ARG A 54 10.84 -4.38 14.80
C ARG A 54 10.71 -2.88 14.54
N ASP A 55 9.49 -2.38 14.68
CA ASP A 55 9.22 -0.95 14.72
C ASP A 55 8.28 -0.61 15.86
N VAL A 56 8.68 0.34 16.69
CA VAL A 56 7.92 0.77 17.86
C VAL A 56 6.78 1.70 17.45
N GLU A 57 6.95 2.50 16.40
CA GLU A 57 5.94 3.46 15.99
C GLU A 57 4.72 2.78 15.34
N SER A 58 4.95 1.82 14.44
CA SER A 58 3.88 1.01 13.85
C SER A 58 3.46 -0.20 14.70
N ASN A 59 4.11 -0.45 15.85
CA ASN A 59 3.92 -1.66 16.67
C ASN A 59 4.06 -2.96 15.85
N PHE A 60 5.03 -2.99 14.94
CA PHE A 60 5.33 -4.15 14.12
C PHE A 60 6.45 -4.99 14.72
N GLU A 61 6.28 -6.30 14.65
CA GLU A 61 7.34 -7.27 14.90
C GLU A 61 7.25 -8.41 13.90
N GLY A 62 8.37 -8.80 13.30
CA GLY A 62 8.42 -9.93 12.39
C GLY A 62 9.82 -10.49 12.19
N THR A 63 9.88 -11.61 11.52
CA THR A 63 11.11 -12.32 11.15
C THR A 63 11.05 -12.70 9.68
N VAL A 64 12.22 -12.69 9.04
CA VAL A 64 12.41 -13.26 7.71
C VAL A 64 13.44 -14.37 7.86
N VAL A 65 12.98 -15.60 7.69
CA VAL A 65 13.74 -16.81 8.02
C VAL A 65 13.84 -17.73 6.83
N ARG A 66 14.93 -18.49 6.81
CA ARG A 66 15.25 -19.47 5.79
C ARG A 66 15.29 -20.85 6.40
N ARG A 67 14.68 -21.83 5.73
CA ARG A 67 14.54 -23.19 6.29
C ARG A 67 15.89 -23.90 6.50
N SER A 68 16.87 -23.68 5.62
CA SER A 68 18.19 -24.31 5.69
C SER A 68 19.26 -23.48 4.95
N PHE A 69 20.53 -23.84 5.13
CA PHE A 69 21.67 -23.14 4.51
C PHE A 69 21.69 -23.17 2.98
N ASP A 70 21.13 -24.21 2.37
CA ASP A 70 21.09 -24.39 0.91
C ASP A 70 19.71 -24.07 0.31
N SER A 71 18.74 -23.70 1.15
CA SER A 71 17.42 -23.35 0.67
C SER A 71 17.42 -21.93 0.11
N ASN A 72 16.76 -21.76 -1.03
CA ASN A 72 16.42 -20.45 -1.57
C ASN A 72 15.05 -19.95 -1.06
N GLN A 73 14.33 -20.76 -0.27
CA GLN A 73 13.01 -20.41 0.22
C GLN A 73 13.11 -19.61 1.53
N TRP A 74 12.66 -18.38 1.46
CA TRP A 74 12.53 -17.47 2.60
C TRP A 74 11.06 -17.32 2.97
N THR A 75 10.81 -17.17 4.27
CA THR A 75 9.48 -16.96 4.84
C THR A 75 9.50 -15.72 5.72
N LEU A 76 8.61 -14.78 5.43
CA LEU A 76 8.28 -13.66 6.28
C LEU A 76 7.13 -14.08 7.20
N GLU A 77 7.31 -13.93 8.50
CA GLU A 77 6.26 -14.05 9.51
C GLU A 77 6.31 -12.84 10.42
N GLY A 78 5.21 -12.14 10.59
CA GLY A 78 5.15 -10.98 11.48
C GLY A 78 3.74 -10.62 11.88
N LYS A 79 3.63 -9.57 12.67
CA LYS A 79 2.34 -9.02 13.08
C LYS A 79 2.44 -7.53 13.39
N PHE A 80 1.34 -6.84 13.17
CA PHE A 80 1.09 -5.52 13.75
C PHE A 80 0.21 -5.65 14.97
N SER A 81 0.53 -4.90 16.03
CA SER A 81 -0.30 -4.82 17.24
C SER A 81 -0.91 -3.43 17.33
N PHE A 82 -2.05 -3.22 16.69
CA PHE A 82 -2.69 -1.89 16.65
C PHE A 82 -3.48 -1.63 17.94
N PRO A 83 -3.45 -0.40 18.48
CA PRO A 83 -4.15 -0.05 19.73
C PRO A 83 -5.67 0.06 19.56
N THR A 84 -6.14 0.16 18.32
CA THR A 84 -7.56 0.32 17.99
C THR A 84 -7.91 -0.51 16.74
N GLN A 85 -9.20 -0.74 16.54
CA GLN A 85 -9.71 -1.46 15.37
C GLN A 85 -9.69 -0.60 14.09
N GLY A 86 -10.01 -1.18 12.94
CA GLY A 86 -10.16 -0.43 11.68
C GLY A 86 -8.85 -0.14 10.93
N TYR A 87 -7.71 -0.51 11.49
CA TYR A 87 -6.50 -0.67 10.69
C TYR A 87 -6.68 -1.84 9.72
N THR A 88 -6.16 -1.69 8.51
CA THR A 88 -6.11 -2.77 7.52
C THR A 88 -4.66 -2.99 7.11
N VAL A 89 -4.23 -4.24 6.98
CA VAL A 89 -2.89 -4.59 6.50
C VAL A 89 -3.02 -5.22 5.12
N GLY A 90 -2.24 -4.73 4.18
CA GLY A 90 -2.19 -5.25 2.82
C GLY A 90 -1.24 -6.43 2.72
N GLU A 91 -1.39 -7.20 1.66
CA GLU A 91 -0.45 -8.25 1.34
C GLU A 91 0.96 -7.65 1.12
N PRO A 92 2.02 -8.28 1.65
CA PRO A 92 3.39 -7.82 1.42
C PRO A 92 3.74 -7.84 -0.07
N SER A 93 4.27 -6.73 -0.57
CA SER A 93 4.89 -6.66 -1.89
C SER A 93 6.35 -7.07 -1.77
N ILE A 94 6.80 -8.00 -2.61
CA ILE A 94 8.16 -8.53 -2.58
C ILE A 94 8.78 -8.34 -3.95
N ILE A 95 9.89 -7.61 -4.00
CA ILE A 95 10.65 -7.35 -5.21
C ILE A 95 12.05 -7.95 -5.01
N VAL A 96 12.36 -8.96 -5.81
CA VAL A 96 13.70 -9.55 -5.89
C VAL A 96 14.39 -8.94 -7.10
N ARG A 97 15.54 -8.31 -6.88
CA ARG A 97 16.33 -7.66 -7.94
C ARG A 97 17.53 -8.52 -8.27
N GLU A 98 17.75 -8.72 -9.57
CA GLU A 98 18.92 -9.39 -10.11
C GLU A 98 20.17 -8.51 -9.92
N SER A 99 20.80 -8.64 -8.76
CA SER A 99 22.05 -7.95 -8.40
C SER A 99 23.01 -8.90 -7.68
N TRP A 100 24.25 -8.46 -7.44
CA TRP A 100 25.23 -9.21 -6.64
C TRP A 100 25.79 -8.34 -5.50
N PRO A 101 25.49 -8.65 -4.21
CA PRO A 101 24.53 -9.67 -3.77
C PRO A 101 23.10 -9.37 -4.23
N GLU A 102 22.25 -10.40 -4.29
CA GLU A 102 20.83 -10.25 -4.67
C GLU A 102 20.12 -9.35 -3.67
N GLN A 103 19.28 -8.43 -4.14
CA GLN A 103 18.54 -7.52 -3.27
C GLN A 103 17.07 -7.90 -3.21
N VAL A 104 16.54 -8.03 -1.98
CA VAL A 104 15.13 -8.30 -1.73
C VAL A 104 14.53 -7.10 -1.00
N LEU A 105 13.57 -6.44 -1.63
CA LEU A 105 12.78 -5.39 -1.00
C LEU A 105 11.40 -5.96 -0.63
N ILE A 106 11.08 -5.88 0.64
CA ILE A 106 9.77 -6.28 1.19
C ILE A 106 9.07 -5.00 1.62
N THR A 107 7.91 -4.71 1.04
CA THR A 107 7.07 -3.58 1.44
C THR A 107 5.78 -4.07 2.04
N ILE A 108 5.54 -3.73 3.31
CA ILE A 108 4.28 -4.01 4.00
C ILE A 108 3.49 -2.72 4.09
N THR A 109 2.32 -2.68 3.46
CA THR A 109 1.45 -1.51 3.49
C THR A 109 0.35 -1.73 4.52
N PHE A 110 0.07 -0.72 5.34
CA PHE A 110 -1.12 -0.71 6.18
C PHE A 110 -1.86 0.63 6.06
N TRP A 111 -3.16 0.60 6.35
CA TRP A 111 -4.03 1.77 6.31
C TRP A 111 -4.56 2.08 7.70
N SER A 112 -4.41 3.33 8.11
CA SER A 112 -4.98 3.84 9.36
C SER A 112 -6.48 4.12 9.19
N PRO A 113 -7.31 3.91 10.23
CA PRO A 113 -8.75 4.17 10.16
C PRO A 113 -9.04 5.65 9.86
N LYS A 114 -10.15 5.95 9.18
CA LYS A 114 -10.62 7.33 8.99
C LYS A 114 -10.71 8.06 10.33
N VAL A 115 -10.12 9.26 10.37
CA VAL A 115 -10.03 10.16 11.55
C VAL A 115 -11.39 10.50 12.20
N ILE A 116 -12.49 10.29 11.48
CA ILE A 116 -13.88 10.56 11.92
C ILE A 116 -14.65 9.32 12.38
N SER A 117 -14.02 8.14 12.41
CA SER A 117 -14.66 6.93 12.91
C SER A 117 -14.47 6.82 14.42
N TRP A 118 -15.56 6.56 15.16
CA TRP A 118 -15.46 6.15 16.56
C TRP A 118 -14.81 4.78 16.61
N VAL A 119 -13.51 4.74 16.84
CA VAL A 119 -12.77 3.48 16.91
C VAL A 119 -12.81 2.96 18.34
N SER A 120 -13.23 1.69 18.49
CA SER A 120 -13.13 0.99 19.77
C SER A 120 -11.66 0.82 20.16
N SER A 121 -11.31 1.12 21.41
CA SER A 121 -9.97 0.94 21.98
C SER A 121 -9.73 -0.52 22.35
N CYS A 122 -9.81 -1.41 21.36
CA CYS A 122 -9.50 -2.82 21.50
C CYS A 122 -8.25 -3.12 20.67
N ASN A 123 -7.25 -3.72 21.31
CA ASN A 123 -6.03 -4.14 20.63
C ASN A 123 -6.37 -5.13 19.52
N SER A 124 -5.80 -4.92 18.33
CA SER A 124 -6.00 -5.76 17.17
C SER A 124 -4.66 -6.25 16.64
N ASP A 125 -4.43 -7.56 16.76
CA ASP A 125 -3.26 -8.21 16.16
C ASP A 125 -3.59 -8.58 14.72
N MET A 126 -2.80 -8.05 13.77
CA MET A 126 -2.93 -8.32 12.34
C MET A 126 -1.71 -9.10 11.86
N PRO A 127 -1.84 -10.41 11.56
CA PRO A 127 -0.72 -11.22 11.11
C PRO A 127 -0.31 -10.86 9.68
N VAL A 128 0.97 -11.01 9.40
CA VAL A 128 1.59 -10.81 8.08
C VAL A 128 2.41 -12.05 7.77
N THR A 129 2.11 -12.69 6.64
CA THR A 129 2.89 -13.83 6.18
C THR A 129 3.16 -13.71 4.69
N ALA A 130 4.35 -14.10 4.27
CA ALA A 130 4.69 -14.24 2.87
C ALA A 130 5.82 -15.25 2.68
N SER A 131 5.93 -15.81 1.48
CA SER A 131 7.03 -16.70 1.11
C SER A 131 7.59 -16.27 -0.23
N PHE A 132 8.90 -16.32 -0.39
CA PHE A 132 9.58 -15.92 -1.61
C PHE A 132 10.87 -16.70 -1.81
N ASN A 133 11.34 -16.72 -3.06
CA ASN A 133 12.61 -17.33 -3.41
C ASN A 133 13.67 -16.25 -3.62
N ALA A 134 14.81 -16.39 -2.94
CA ALA A 134 15.96 -15.51 -3.07
C ALA A 134 17.25 -16.27 -2.71
N ALA A 135 18.38 -15.76 -3.16
CA ALA A 135 19.70 -16.32 -2.92
C ALA A 135 20.00 -16.43 -1.41
N PRO A 136 20.82 -17.41 -0.99
CA PRO A 136 21.25 -17.56 0.42
C PRO A 136 21.90 -16.33 1.04
N ASN A 137 22.58 -15.53 0.21
CA ASN A 137 23.32 -14.33 0.57
C ASN A 137 22.58 -13.04 0.19
N ALA A 138 21.27 -13.13 -0.05
CA ALA A 138 20.45 -11.97 -0.41
C ALA A 138 20.45 -10.93 0.72
N GLN A 139 20.53 -9.66 0.33
CA GLN A 139 20.33 -8.52 1.24
C GLN A 139 18.84 -8.20 1.31
N ILE A 140 18.27 -8.31 2.49
CA ILE A 140 16.84 -8.11 2.72
C ILE A 140 16.62 -6.75 3.35
N THR A 141 15.82 -5.94 2.70
CA THR A 141 15.34 -4.65 3.18
C THR A 141 13.85 -4.73 3.39
N LEU A 142 13.38 -4.39 4.59
CA LEU A 142 11.96 -4.36 4.90
C LEU A 142 11.51 -2.92 5.15
N SER A 143 10.47 -2.50 4.46
CA SER A 143 9.87 -1.19 4.60
C SER A 143 8.40 -1.33 4.97
N ILE A 144 7.96 -0.53 5.93
CA ILE A 144 6.57 -0.45 6.36
C ILE A 144 6.01 0.88 5.91
N CYS A 145 4.87 0.87 5.23
CA CYS A 145 4.24 2.06 4.69
C CYS A 145 2.85 2.26 5.29
N ASN A 146 2.69 3.33 6.07
CA ASN A 146 1.36 3.80 6.47
C ASN A 146 0.77 4.63 5.33
N ARG A 147 -0.35 4.16 4.78
CA ARG A 147 -1.12 4.89 3.78
C ARG A 147 -2.39 5.43 4.45
N PRO A 148 -2.72 6.71 4.30
CA PRO A 148 -4.06 7.16 4.65
C PRO A 148 -5.07 6.40 3.78
N GLU A 149 -6.20 5.99 4.36
CA GLU A 149 -7.28 5.35 3.61
C GLU A 149 -7.66 6.24 2.41
N PRO A 150 -7.91 5.69 1.20
CA PRO A 150 -8.32 6.48 0.05
C PRO A 150 -9.57 7.29 0.42
N ARG A 151 -9.40 8.61 0.51
CA ARG A 151 -10.51 9.52 0.78
C ARG A 151 -11.35 9.59 -0.48
N CYS A 152 -12.46 8.86 -0.53
CA CYS A 152 -13.58 9.27 -1.35
C CYS A 152 -14.06 10.62 -0.77
N GLY A 153 -13.72 11.73 -1.43
CA GLY A 153 -14.26 13.02 -1.04
C GLY A 153 -15.77 12.97 -1.20
N CYS A 154 -16.51 13.02 -0.10
CA CYS A 154 -17.91 13.41 -0.16
C CYS A 154 -17.92 14.85 -0.66
N GLY A 155 -18.18 15.04 -1.96
CA GLY A 155 -18.55 16.35 -2.47
C GLY A 155 -19.78 16.80 -1.68
N SER A 156 -19.62 17.82 -0.86
CA SER A 156 -20.73 18.55 -0.27
C SER A 156 -21.57 19.10 -1.42
N LEU A 157 -22.76 18.52 -1.61
CA LEU A 157 -23.83 19.08 -2.42
C LEU A 157 -24.32 20.41 -1.83
#